data_AF-A0A4U6WFJ6-F1
#
_entry.id   AF-A0A4U6WFJ6-F1
#
_cell.length_a   1.000
_cell.length_b   1.000
_cell.length_c   1.000
_cell.angle_alpha   90.00
_cell.angle_beta   90.00
_cell.angle_gamma   90.00
#
_symmetry.space_group_name_H-M   'P 1'
#
loop_
_entity.id
_entity.type
_entity.pdbx_description
1 polymer ?
#
loop_
_entity_poly.entity_id
_entity_poly.type
_entity_poly.pdbx_seq_one_letter_code
_entity_poly.pdbx_strand_id
1 'polypeptide(L)'
;MTIFPRISPLMVSRLAFYLSFLGSYDKVHTAIRSSGYLLSTHVDNVVKPNIELLLQCGLTPRAVATLCSRVGVLFTEEPERVKEMVARADNLGVPRNAGMFKRALQTVHNLNPRTISAKMDFLKKALGCSESELAIAVCQIPTLLTTSVRKLGRTVEFLKVDVGLEPGFIVRRPRLFIYGLEKRLIPRHYVIKVLKAKGLVKKDIDFKGQFGTAPPSSGSF
;
A
#
# COMPACT_ATOMS: atom_id res chain seq x y z
N MET A 1 -11.30 42.02 9.57
CA MET A 1 -12.29 41.10 10.17
C MET A 1 -11.99 39.69 9.69
N THR A 2 -11.35 38.87 10.51
CA THR A 2 -11.10 37.46 10.20
C THR A 2 -12.42 36.71 10.40
N ILE A 3 -13.08 36.33 9.31
CA ILE A 3 -14.30 35.51 9.35
C ILE A 3 -13.86 34.11 9.77
N PHE A 4 -13.95 33.80 11.07
CA PHE A 4 -13.86 32.42 11.51
C PHE A 4 -15.04 31.66 10.88
N PRO A 5 -14.81 30.54 10.18
CA PRO A 5 -15.92 29.73 9.67
C PRO A 5 -16.79 29.33 10.87
N ARG A 6 -18.07 29.71 10.84
CA ARG A 6 -19.05 29.39 11.89
C ARG A 6 -19.11 27.87 12.04
N ILE A 7 -18.68 27.36 13.19
CA ILE A 7 -18.82 25.93 13.51
C ILE A 7 -20.32 25.63 13.61
N SER A 8 -20.84 24.84 12.67
CA SER A 8 -22.26 24.46 12.68
C SER A 8 -22.51 23.26 13.62
N PRO A 9 -23.71 23.11 14.20
CA PRO A 9 -24.07 21.93 15.00
C PRO A 9 -23.84 20.59 14.26
N LEU A 10 -24.03 20.58 12.93
CA LEU A 10 -23.75 19.43 12.08
C LEU A 10 -22.25 19.09 12.03
N MET A 11 -21.37 20.09 11.98
CA MET A 11 -19.92 19.86 12.03
C MET A 11 -19.50 19.26 13.38
N VAL A 12 -20.09 19.72 14.49
CA VAL A 12 -19.83 19.17 15.83
C VAL A 12 -20.26 17.70 15.90
N SER A 13 -21.45 17.38 15.41
CA SER A 13 -21.96 16.00 15.38
C SER A 13 -21.07 15.07 14.53
N ARG A 14 -20.62 15.54 13.35
CA ARG A 14 -19.67 14.79 12.50
C ARG A 14 -18.33 14.57 13.20
N LEU A 15 -17.77 15.59 13.84
CA LEU A 15 -16.54 15.46 14.62
C LEU A 15 -16.69 14.43 15.74
N ALA A 16 -17.81 14.45 16.47
CA ALA A 16 -18.10 13.46 17.50
C ALA A 16 -18.16 12.03 16.92
N PHE A 17 -18.81 11.85 15.76
CA PHE A 17 -18.82 10.57 15.06
C PHE A 17 -17.41 10.08 14.72
N TYR A 18 -16.58 10.90 14.06
CA TYR A 18 -15.22 10.47 13.68
C TYR A 18 -14.31 10.26 14.89
N LEU A 19 -14.49 11.02 15.97
CA LEU A 19 -13.74 10.81 17.21
C LEU A 19 -14.07 9.45 17.83
N SER A 20 -15.36 9.10 17.89
CA SER A 20 -15.81 7.78 18.33
C SER A 20 -15.28 6.66 17.42
N PHE A 21 -15.41 6.84 16.09
CA PHE A 21 -15.01 5.83 15.10
C PHE A 21 -13.49 5.59 15.03
N LEU A 22 -12.68 6.65 15.06
CA LEU A 22 -11.23 6.56 14.93
C LEU A 22 -10.53 6.35 16.28
N GLY A 23 -11.17 6.76 17.38
CA GLY A 23 -10.74 6.56 18.75
C GLY A 23 -9.57 7.43 19.20
N SER A 24 -9.22 8.49 18.46
CA SER A 24 -8.15 9.44 18.83
C SER A 24 -8.24 10.73 18.03
N TYR A 25 -7.99 11.86 18.68
CA TYR A 25 -7.91 13.17 18.04
C TYR A 25 -6.87 13.21 16.93
N ASP A 26 -5.69 12.60 17.11
CA ASP A 26 -4.61 12.60 16.11
C ASP A 26 -5.04 11.92 14.82
N LYS A 27 -5.82 10.83 14.93
CA LYS A 27 -6.36 10.11 13.78
C LYS A 27 -7.44 10.90 13.08
N VAL A 28 -8.31 11.58 13.83
CA VAL A 28 -9.34 12.48 13.29
C VAL A 28 -8.70 13.64 12.55
N HIS A 29 -7.72 14.31 13.17
CA HIS A 29 -6.96 15.39 12.56
C HIS A 29 -6.25 14.90 11.28
N THR A 30 -5.61 13.74 11.31
CA THR A 30 -4.98 13.14 10.12
C THR A 30 -6.00 12.86 9.01
N ALA A 31 -7.16 12.31 9.37
CA ALA A 31 -8.25 12.01 8.42
C ALA A 31 -8.77 13.29 7.76
N ILE A 32 -9.11 14.32 8.55
CA ILE A 32 -9.61 15.62 8.06
C ILE A 32 -8.55 16.32 7.20
N ARG A 33 -7.28 16.27 7.60
CA ARG A 33 -6.18 16.82 6.80
C ARG A 33 -6.04 16.11 5.46
N SER A 34 -6.35 14.81 5.40
CA SER A 34 -6.35 14.04 4.16
C SER A 34 -7.61 14.28 3.30
N SER A 35 -8.75 14.61 3.92
CA SER A 35 -10.02 14.88 3.25
C SER A 35 -10.89 15.83 4.09
N GLY A 36 -10.97 17.09 3.67
CA GLY A 36 -11.84 18.08 4.31
C GLY A 36 -13.34 17.74 4.17
N TYR A 37 -13.71 16.93 3.17
CA TYR A 37 -15.08 16.49 2.92
C TYR A 37 -15.69 15.71 4.09
N LEU A 38 -14.87 15.11 4.95
CA LEU A 38 -15.37 14.41 6.14
C LEU A 38 -16.26 15.32 7.01
N LEU A 39 -15.99 16.63 7.04
CA LEU A 39 -16.75 17.60 7.84
C LEU A 39 -18.04 18.11 7.17
N SER A 40 -18.22 17.85 5.87
CA SER A 40 -19.40 18.27 5.10
C SER A 40 -20.29 17.10 4.66
N THR A 41 -19.75 15.90 4.48
CA THR A 41 -20.49 14.72 4.00
C THR A 41 -21.53 14.23 5.02
N HIS A 42 -22.65 13.69 4.52
CA HIS A 42 -23.68 13.05 5.33
C HIS A 42 -23.20 11.70 5.87
N VAL A 43 -23.09 11.60 7.20
CA VAL A 43 -22.57 10.40 7.86
C VAL A 43 -23.49 9.21 7.64
N ASP A 44 -24.80 9.37 7.83
CA ASP A 44 -25.75 8.27 7.76
C ASP A 44 -25.97 7.73 6.34
N ASN A 45 -25.97 8.60 5.34
CA ASN A 45 -26.30 8.23 3.97
C ASN A 45 -25.09 7.82 3.12
N VAL A 46 -23.88 8.22 3.52
CA VAL A 46 -22.65 7.99 2.71
C VAL A 46 -21.59 7.26 3.53
N VAL A 47 -21.18 7.82 4.66
CA VAL A 47 -20.03 7.31 5.42
C VAL A 47 -20.32 5.97 6.07
N LYS A 48 -21.48 5.80 6.71
CA LYS A 48 -21.88 4.54 7.34
C LYS A 48 -22.05 3.40 6.31
N PRO A 49 -22.77 3.58 5.18
CA PRO A 49 -22.81 2.56 4.12
C PRO A 49 -21.44 2.18 3.58
N ASN A 50 -20.52 3.14 3.40
CA ASN A 50 -19.16 2.86 2.97
C ASN A 50 -18.37 2.06 4.03
N ILE A 51 -18.52 2.38 5.32
CA ILE A 51 -17.94 1.59 6.42
C ILE A 51 -18.48 0.17 6.38
N GLU A 52 -19.80 0.00 6.27
CA GLU A 52 -20.46 -1.30 6.27
C GLU A 52 -20.01 -2.17 5.08
N LEU A 53 -19.96 -1.61 3.87
CA LEU A 53 -19.46 -2.29 2.69
C LEU A 53 -18.03 -2.81 2.88
N LEU A 54 -17.15 -1.99 3.48
CA LEU A 54 -15.77 -2.39 3.74
C LEU A 54 -15.68 -3.50 4.80
N LEU A 55 -16.54 -3.47 5.82
CA LEU A 55 -16.65 -4.55 6.81
C LEU A 55 -17.17 -5.85 6.16
N GLN A 56 -18.15 -5.77 5.25
CA GLN A 56 -18.63 -6.91 4.45
C GLN A 56 -17.54 -7.46 3.52
N CYS A 57 -16.58 -6.63 3.12
CA CYS A 57 -15.36 -7.06 2.43
C CYS A 57 -14.31 -7.68 3.38
N GLY A 58 -14.67 -8.06 4.62
CA GLY A 58 -13.78 -8.76 5.53
C GLY A 58 -12.72 -7.89 6.21
N LEU A 59 -12.79 -6.56 6.10
CA LEU A 59 -11.91 -5.69 6.89
C LEU A 59 -12.36 -5.67 8.35
N THR A 60 -11.40 -5.72 9.26
CA THR A 60 -11.68 -5.48 10.67
C THR A 60 -12.02 -4.00 10.91
N PRO A 61 -12.81 -3.64 11.93
CA PRO A 61 -13.09 -2.24 12.27
C PRO A 61 -11.81 -1.39 12.41
N ARG A 62 -10.76 -1.97 13.00
CA ARG A 62 -9.43 -1.34 13.10
C ARG A 62 -8.80 -1.09 11.73
N ALA A 63 -8.94 -2.02 10.78
CA ALA A 63 -8.45 -1.86 9.41
C ALA A 63 -9.20 -0.75 8.67
N VAL A 64 -10.53 -0.68 8.81
CA VAL A 64 -11.37 0.37 8.24
C VAL A 64 -11.01 1.73 8.81
N ALA A 65 -10.90 1.86 10.14
CA ALA A 65 -10.47 3.11 10.79
C ALA A 65 -9.07 3.54 10.31
N THR A 66 -8.13 2.60 10.18
CA THR A 66 -6.77 2.90 9.65
C THR A 66 -6.82 3.37 8.19
N LEU A 67 -7.72 2.80 7.38
CA LEU A 67 -7.94 3.22 6.00
C LEU A 67 -8.53 4.64 5.96
N CYS A 68 -9.53 4.93 6.79
CA CYS A 68 -10.17 6.24 6.91
C CYS A 68 -9.15 7.33 7.29
N SER A 69 -8.25 7.07 8.23
CA SER A 69 -7.20 8.04 8.57
C SER A 69 -6.21 8.34 7.45
N ARG A 70 -6.07 7.43 6.46
CA ARG A 70 -5.09 7.57 5.37
C ARG A 70 -5.70 8.02 4.05
N VAL A 71 -6.94 7.62 3.82
CA VAL A 71 -7.69 7.79 2.59
C VAL A 71 -9.11 8.21 2.96
N GLY A 72 -9.24 9.31 3.71
CA GLY A 72 -10.52 9.77 4.24
C GLY A 72 -11.55 10.01 3.14
N VAL A 73 -11.10 10.45 1.96
CA VAL A 73 -11.96 10.70 0.80
C VAL A 73 -12.71 9.45 0.33
N LEU A 74 -12.15 8.24 0.49
CA LEU A 74 -12.84 6.99 0.12
C LEU A 74 -14.16 6.83 0.88
N PHE A 75 -14.23 7.33 2.11
CA PHE A 75 -15.43 7.24 2.96
C PHE A 75 -16.49 8.28 2.62
N THR A 76 -16.11 9.30 1.84
CA THR A 76 -17.00 10.40 1.44
C THR A 76 -17.45 10.31 0.00
N GLU A 77 -16.98 9.31 -0.75
CA GLU A 77 -17.43 9.03 -2.12
C GLU A 77 -18.81 8.36 -2.11
N GLU A 78 -19.52 8.50 -3.22
CA GLU A 78 -20.79 7.78 -3.44
C GLU A 78 -20.59 6.27 -3.30
N PRO A 79 -21.50 5.54 -2.63
CA PRO A 79 -21.34 4.11 -2.36
C PRO A 79 -21.05 3.26 -3.61
N GLU A 80 -21.63 3.60 -4.77
CA GLU A 80 -21.36 2.90 -6.03
C GLU A 80 -19.89 3.04 -6.47
N ARG A 81 -19.26 4.20 -6.26
CA ARG A 81 -17.82 4.37 -6.55
C ARG A 81 -16.95 3.56 -5.62
N VAL A 82 -17.36 3.39 -4.37
CA VAL A 82 -16.63 2.53 -3.43
C VAL A 82 -16.75 1.07 -3.83
N LYS A 83 -17.91 0.62 -4.34
CA LYS A 83 -18.07 -0.72 -4.94
C LYS A 83 -17.16 -0.93 -6.15
N GLU A 84 -17.05 0.07 -7.03
CA GLU A 84 -16.11 0.01 -8.16
C GLU A 84 -14.65 -0.09 -7.67
N MET A 85 -14.27 0.67 -6.63
CA MET A 85 -12.94 0.56 -6.02
C MET A 85 -12.69 -0.82 -5.42
N VAL A 86 -13.69 -1.42 -4.78
CA VAL A 86 -13.61 -2.80 -4.28
C VAL A 86 -13.38 -3.78 -5.44
N ALA A 87 -14.16 -3.70 -6.51
CA ALA A 87 -14.00 -4.56 -7.69
C ALA A 87 -12.60 -4.40 -8.33
N ARG A 88 -12.09 -3.16 -8.40
CA ARG A 88 -10.73 -2.90 -8.88
C ARG A 88 -9.65 -3.47 -7.96
N ALA A 89 -9.88 -3.47 -6.65
CA ALA A 89 -8.96 -4.09 -5.70
C ALA A 89 -8.98 -5.62 -5.81
N ASP A 90 -10.13 -6.24 -6.08
CA ASP A 90 -10.24 -7.67 -6.35
C ASP A 90 -9.48 -8.07 -7.62
N ASN A 91 -9.51 -7.23 -8.65
CA ASN A 91 -8.75 -7.44 -9.89
C ASN A 91 -7.22 -7.40 -9.70
N LEU A 92 -6.72 -6.94 -8.54
CA LEU A 92 -5.30 -7.09 -8.18
C LEU A 92 -4.98 -8.46 -7.56
N GLY A 93 -5.97 -9.34 -7.42
CA GLY A 93 -5.83 -10.69 -6.88
C GLY A 93 -5.64 -10.75 -5.36
N VAL A 94 -5.92 -9.66 -4.63
CA VAL A 94 -5.75 -9.61 -3.17
C VAL A 94 -7.01 -10.12 -2.47
N PRO A 95 -6.92 -11.17 -1.63
CA PRO A 95 -8.08 -11.66 -0.89
C PRO A 95 -8.65 -10.59 0.07
N ARG A 96 -9.97 -10.44 0.06
CA ARG A 96 -10.73 -9.46 0.85
C ARG A 96 -10.49 -9.55 2.37
N ASN A 97 -10.34 -10.76 2.90
CA ASN A 97 -10.03 -11.03 4.32
C ASN A 97 -8.53 -10.91 4.68
N ALA A 98 -7.65 -10.66 3.70
CA ALA A 98 -6.25 -10.43 3.98
C ALA A 98 -6.06 -9.02 4.57
N GLY A 99 -5.16 -8.88 5.56
CA GLY A 99 -4.74 -7.57 6.05
C GLY A 99 -4.17 -6.64 4.97
N MET A 100 -3.89 -7.18 3.78
CA MET A 100 -3.43 -6.48 2.58
C MET A 100 -4.56 -5.85 1.75
N PHE A 101 -5.83 -6.24 1.91
CA PHE A 101 -6.92 -5.69 1.09
C PHE A 101 -7.09 -4.18 1.27
N LYS A 102 -6.93 -3.67 2.50
CA LYS A 102 -6.88 -2.21 2.75
C LYS A 102 -5.78 -1.48 1.97
N ARG A 103 -4.67 -2.18 1.66
CA ARG A 103 -3.57 -1.64 0.86
C ARG A 103 -3.90 -1.68 -0.63
N ALA A 104 -4.61 -2.72 -1.09
CA ALA A 104 -5.15 -2.78 -2.45
C ALA A 104 -6.13 -1.62 -2.69
N LEU A 105 -7.07 -1.40 -1.78
CA LEU A 105 -8.01 -0.27 -1.80
C LEU A 105 -7.27 1.08 -1.85
N GLN A 106 -6.26 1.27 -0.99
CA GLN A 106 -5.42 2.46 -1.02
C GLN A 106 -4.70 2.64 -2.38
N THR A 107 -4.21 1.55 -2.99
CA THR A 107 -3.54 1.61 -4.30
C THR A 107 -4.50 1.99 -5.42
N VAL A 108 -5.66 1.36 -5.52
CA VAL A 108 -6.62 1.63 -6.61
C VAL A 108 -7.35 2.96 -6.46
N HIS A 109 -7.41 3.48 -5.24
CA HIS A 109 -7.82 4.86 -5.00
C HIS A 109 -6.80 5.85 -5.57
N ASN A 110 -5.51 5.66 -5.28
CA ASN A 110 -4.45 6.57 -5.69
C ASN A 110 -4.12 6.53 -7.19
N LEU A 111 -4.40 5.41 -7.85
CA LEU A 111 -3.99 5.16 -9.23
C LEU A 111 -5.20 4.77 -10.06
N ASN A 112 -5.34 5.33 -11.26
CA ASN A 112 -6.33 4.86 -12.22
C ASN A 112 -5.87 3.56 -12.91
N PRO A 113 -6.77 2.83 -13.59
CA PRO A 113 -6.43 1.56 -14.26
C PRO A 113 -5.31 1.68 -15.29
N ARG A 114 -5.27 2.78 -16.07
CA ARG A 114 -4.21 3.02 -17.07
C ARG A 114 -2.84 3.12 -16.42
N THR A 115 -2.73 3.83 -15.30
CA THR A 115 -1.47 3.96 -14.55
C THR A 115 -1.04 2.64 -13.94
N ILE A 116 -1.99 1.83 -13.44
CA ILE A 116 -1.68 0.48 -12.93
C ILE A 116 -1.11 -0.38 -14.07
N SER A 117 -1.79 -0.44 -15.22
CA SER A 117 -1.35 -1.21 -16.39
C SER A 117 0.04 -0.79 -16.87
N ALA A 118 0.28 0.52 -17.06
CA ALA A 118 1.58 1.02 -17.50
C ALA A 118 2.72 0.67 -16.52
N LYS A 119 2.45 0.65 -15.21
CA LYS A 119 3.44 0.24 -14.20
C LYS A 119 3.68 -1.27 -14.20
N MET A 120 2.64 -2.06 -14.40
CA MET A 120 2.74 -3.51 -14.56
C MET A 120 3.62 -3.85 -15.76
N ASP A 121 3.36 -3.23 -16.91
CA ASP A 121 4.14 -3.42 -18.14
C ASP A 121 5.60 -3.03 -17.97
N PHE A 122 5.85 -1.90 -17.31
CA PHE A 122 7.20 -1.47 -16.99
C PHE A 122 7.95 -2.51 -16.13
N LEU A 123 7.34 -2.97 -15.04
CA LEU A 123 7.96 -3.93 -14.14
C LEU A 123 8.19 -5.27 -14.81
N LYS A 124 7.21 -5.75 -15.59
CA LYS A 124 7.30 -6.98 -16.38
C LYS A 124 8.50 -6.93 -17.32
N LYS A 125 8.68 -5.82 -18.06
CA LYS A 125 9.83 -5.62 -18.96
C LYS A 125 11.15 -5.49 -18.20
N ALA A 126 11.19 -4.69 -17.13
CA ALA A 126 12.42 -4.42 -16.38
C ALA A 126 12.96 -5.67 -15.66
N LEU A 127 12.04 -6.50 -15.14
CA LEU A 127 12.38 -7.75 -14.48
C LEU A 127 12.53 -8.89 -15.49
N GLY A 128 11.82 -8.87 -16.61
CA GLY A 128 11.79 -10.00 -17.54
C GLY A 128 11.05 -11.20 -16.95
N CYS A 129 9.99 -10.94 -16.17
CA CYS A 129 9.18 -11.97 -15.53
C CYS A 129 7.86 -12.20 -16.26
N SER A 130 7.17 -13.29 -15.93
CA SER A 130 5.83 -13.53 -16.45
C SER A 130 4.81 -12.56 -15.83
N GLU A 131 3.64 -12.48 -16.44
CA GLU A 131 2.51 -11.73 -15.90
C GLU A 131 1.97 -12.34 -14.60
N SER A 132 1.94 -13.68 -14.51
CA SER A 132 1.52 -14.37 -13.29
C SER A 132 2.49 -14.15 -12.12
N GLU A 133 3.80 -14.18 -12.37
CA GLU A 133 4.80 -13.89 -11.35
C GLU A 133 4.66 -12.45 -10.81
N LEU A 134 4.44 -11.49 -11.71
CA LEU A 134 4.23 -10.10 -11.32
C LEU A 134 2.90 -9.90 -10.57
N ALA A 135 1.84 -10.57 -11.00
CA ALA A 135 0.53 -10.51 -10.34
C ALA A 135 0.63 -11.02 -8.89
N ILE A 136 1.36 -12.13 -8.66
CA ILE A 136 1.63 -12.63 -7.30
C ILE A 136 2.39 -11.59 -6.47
N ALA A 137 3.41 -10.95 -7.05
CA ALA A 137 4.19 -9.93 -6.37
C ALA A 137 3.34 -8.69 -5.98
N VAL A 138 2.44 -8.26 -6.87
CA VAL A 138 1.50 -7.17 -6.61
C VAL A 138 0.45 -7.55 -5.58
N CYS A 139 -0.08 -8.77 -5.63
CA CYS A 139 -1.00 -9.29 -4.63
C CYS A 139 -0.38 -9.23 -3.21
N GLN A 140 0.90 -9.62 -3.10
CA GLN A 140 1.63 -9.55 -1.84
C GLN A 140 1.87 -8.11 -1.35
N ILE A 141 2.18 -7.17 -2.25
CA ILE A 141 2.47 -5.76 -1.90
C ILE A 141 1.86 -4.80 -2.94
N PRO A 142 0.55 -4.49 -2.87
CA PRO A 142 -0.10 -3.62 -3.85
C PRO A 142 0.47 -2.19 -3.86
N THR A 143 1.02 -1.74 -2.72
CA THR A 143 1.68 -0.43 -2.59
C THR A 143 2.97 -0.32 -3.40
N LEU A 144 3.50 -1.42 -3.96
CA LEU A 144 4.63 -1.31 -4.89
C LEU A 144 4.26 -0.41 -6.08
N LEU A 145 3.00 -0.47 -6.54
CA LEU A 145 2.50 0.33 -7.65
C LEU A 145 2.41 1.82 -7.34
N THR A 146 2.30 2.21 -6.07
CA THR A 146 2.32 3.64 -5.68
C THR A 146 3.72 4.25 -5.76
N THR A 147 4.76 3.44 -5.99
CA THR A 147 6.13 3.91 -6.18
C THR A 147 6.31 4.49 -7.59
N SER A 148 7.08 5.58 -7.74
CA SER A 148 7.34 6.19 -9.05
C SER A 148 8.11 5.23 -9.96
N VAL A 149 7.83 5.30 -11.28
CA VAL A 149 8.52 4.45 -12.28
C VAL A 149 10.04 4.66 -12.22
N ARG A 150 10.48 5.92 -12.06
CA ARG A 150 11.91 6.26 -11.87
C ARG A 150 12.53 5.51 -10.69
N LYS A 151 11.88 5.50 -9.52
CA LYS A 151 12.40 4.79 -8.35
C LYS A 151 12.38 3.28 -8.55
N LEU A 152 11.33 2.73 -9.17
CA LEU A 152 11.25 1.31 -9.50
C LEU A 152 12.41 0.91 -10.41
N GLY A 153 12.65 1.66 -11.50
CA GLY A 153 13.75 1.41 -12.43
C GLY A 153 15.11 1.40 -11.76
N ARG A 154 15.45 2.45 -11.00
CA ARG A 154 16.71 2.50 -10.24
C ARG A 154 16.86 1.34 -9.25
N THR A 155 15.76 0.90 -8.65
CA THR A 155 15.77 -0.24 -7.72
C THR A 155 16.01 -1.54 -8.47
N VAL A 156 15.35 -1.75 -9.62
CA VAL A 156 15.59 -2.93 -10.47
C VAL A 156 17.04 -2.99 -10.94
N GLU A 157 17.55 -1.88 -11.46
CA GLU A 157 18.94 -1.76 -11.94
C GLU A 157 19.92 -2.08 -10.83
N PHE A 158 19.79 -1.45 -9.66
CA PHE A 158 20.66 -1.74 -8.52
C PHE A 158 20.63 -3.21 -8.11
N LEU A 159 19.43 -3.80 -7.99
CA LEU A 159 19.30 -5.20 -7.57
C LEU A 159 19.87 -6.18 -8.60
N LYS A 160 19.71 -5.91 -9.91
CA LYS A 160 20.22 -6.78 -10.98
C LYS A 160 21.71 -6.58 -11.22
N VAL A 161 22.17 -5.35 -11.35
CA VAL A 161 23.52 -5.01 -11.80
C VAL A 161 24.49 -4.92 -10.62
N ASP A 162 24.21 -4.09 -9.61
CA ASP A 162 25.14 -3.84 -8.51
C ASP A 162 25.16 -4.96 -7.45
N VAL A 163 24.00 -5.59 -7.23
CA VAL A 163 23.85 -6.71 -6.27
C VAL A 163 23.99 -8.07 -6.96
N GLY A 164 23.64 -8.19 -8.23
CA GLY A 164 23.70 -9.47 -8.96
C GLY A 164 22.57 -10.44 -8.62
N LEU A 165 21.36 -9.93 -8.35
CA LEU A 165 20.20 -10.79 -8.06
C LEU A 165 19.47 -11.20 -9.33
N GLU A 166 19.15 -12.49 -9.40
CA GLU A 166 18.30 -13.05 -10.45
C GLU A 166 16.89 -12.44 -10.43
N PRO A 167 16.29 -12.14 -11.60
CA PRO A 167 14.98 -11.50 -11.64
C PRO A 167 13.88 -12.27 -10.92
N GLY A 168 13.85 -13.60 -11.06
CA GLY A 168 12.88 -14.44 -10.34
C GLY A 168 13.02 -14.34 -8.82
N PHE A 169 14.24 -14.10 -8.30
CA PHE A 169 14.46 -13.85 -6.88
C PHE A 169 13.89 -12.49 -6.45
N ILE A 170 14.06 -11.45 -7.27
CA ILE A 170 13.57 -10.09 -7.01
C ILE A 170 12.03 -10.06 -7.02
N VAL A 171 11.40 -10.66 -8.02
CA VAL A 171 9.92 -10.67 -8.19
C VAL A 171 9.24 -11.34 -7.00
N ARG A 172 9.79 -12.43 -6.48
CA ARG A 172 9.29 -13.12 -5.28
C ARG A 172 9.49 -12.32 -3.98
N ARG A 173 10.15 -11.16 -4.03
CA ARG A 173 10.40 -10.28 -2.89
C ARG A 173 10.00 -8.84 -3.19
N PRO A 174 8.70 -8.58 -3.44
CA PRO A 174 8.20 -7.26 -3.81
C PRO A 174 8.46 -6.16 -2.76
N ARG A 175 8.73 -6.54 -1.50
CA ARG A 175 9.12 -5.61 -0.43
C ARG A 175 10.39 -4.82 -0.75
N LEU A 176 11.26 -5.34 -1.61
CA LEU A 176 12.46 -4.63 -2.05
C LEU A 176 12.13 -3.28 -2.71
N PHE A 177 11.00 -3.19 -3.44
CA PHE A 177 10.59 -1.97 -4.15
C PHE A 177 10.07 -0.85 -3.23
N ILE A 178 9.54 -1.20 -2.06
CA ILE A 178 9.00 -0.20 -1.12
C ILE A 178 10.07 0.34 -0.16
N TYR A 179 11.23 -0.33 -0.04
CA TYR A 179 12.35 0.19 0.73
C TYR A 179 12.96 1.46 0.11
N GLY A 180 13.65 2.24 0.93
CA GLY A 180 14.43 3.38 0.45
C GLY A 180 15.69 2.86 -0.23
N LEU A 181 15.88 3.17 -1.52
CA LEU A 181 17.04 2.72 -2.27
C LEU A 181 18.33 3.28 -1.65
N GLU A 182 18.39 4.60 -1.52
CA GLU A 182 19.56 5.34 -1.03
C GLU A 182 19.72 5.22 0.50
N LYS A 183 18.60 5.12 1.22
CA LYS A 183 18.60 5.12 2.70
C LYS A 183 18.70 3.72 3.32
N ARG A 184 18.42 2.65 2.57
CA ARG A 184 18.34 1.29 3.12
C ARG A 184 18.98 0.23 2.25
N LEU A 185 18.68 0.16 0.96
CA LEU A 185 19.19 -0.92 0.11
C LEU A 185 20.68 -0.77 -0.15
N ILE A 186 21.09 0.40 -0.64
CA ILE A 186 22.49 0.72 -0.97
C ILE A 186 23.40 0.61 0.27
N PRO A 187 23.11 1.28 1.42
CA PRO A 187 24.00 1.21 2.58
C PRO A 187 24.19 -0.22 3.11
N ARG A 188 23.11 -1.01 3.14
CA ARG A 188 23.18 -2.39 3.63
C ARG A 188 24.00 -3.29 2.72
N HIS A 189 23.87 -3.11 1.40
CA HIS A 189 24.70 -3.84 0.43
C HIS A 189 26.19 -3.57 0.64
N TYR A 190 26.57 -2.30 0.79
CA TYR A 190 27.97 -1.94 1.03
C TYR A 190 28.50 -2.47 2.37
N VAL A 191 27.70 -2.39 3.44
CA VAL A 191 28.08 -2.98 4.73
C VAL A 191 28.34 -4.49 4.59
N ILE A 192 27.47 -5.24 3.92
CA ILE A 192 27.70 -6.68 3.66
C ILE A 192 29.00 -6.90 2.88
N LYS A 193 29.23 -6.13 1.80
CA LYS A 193 30.47 -6.22 1.01
C LYS A 193 31.72 -6.02 1.87
N VAL A 194 31.72 -5.02 2.76
CA VAL A 194 32.83 -4.76 3.68
C VAL A 194 33.00 -5.88 4.71
N LEU A 195 31.91 -6.36 5.31
CA LEU A 195 31.97 -7.46 6.28
C LEU A 195 32.52 -8.75 5.65
N LYS A 196 32.13 -9.04 4.40
CA LYS A 196 32.68 -10.17 3.63
C LYS A 196 34.17 -10.01 3.36
N ALA A 197 34.59 -8.82 2.92
CA ALA A 197 36.00 -8.54 2.67
C ALA A 197 36.86 -8.67 3.94
N LYS A 198 36.29 -8.40 5.12
CA LYS A 198 36.93 -8.56 6.43
C LYS A 198 36.80 -9.96 7.03
N GLY A 199 36.12 -10.90 6.37
CA GLY A 199 35.90 -12.25 6.90
C GLY A 199 34.98 -12.33 8.12
N LEU A 200 34.22 -11.27 8.43
CA LEU A 200 33.37 -11.17 9.63
C LEU A 200 32.01 -11.86 9.47
N VAL A 201 31.68 -12.28 8.26
CA VAL A 201 30.43 -12.99 7.92
C VAL A 201 30.75 -14.14 6.98
N LYS A 202 29.97 -15.23 7.08
CA LYS A 202 30.08 -16.35 6.13
C LYS A 202 29.90 -15.84 4.70
N LYS A 203 30.64 -16.41 3.74
CA LYS A 203 30.56 -16.02 2.32
C LYS A 203 29.13 -16.11 1.77
N ASP A 204 28.34 -17.02 2.35
CA ASP A 204 26.96 -17.34 1.98
C ASP A 204 25.92 -16.36 2.56
N ILE A 205 26.30 -15.49 3.50
CA ILE A 205 25.42 -14.41 3.97
C ILE A 205 25.34 -13.38 2.85
N ASP A 206 24.29 -13.45 2.06
CA ASP A 206 24.05 -12.54 0.95
C ASP A 206 22.99 -11.49 1.31
N PHE A 207 22.73 -10.59 0.37
CA PHE A 207 21.63 -9.65 0.45
C PHE A 207 20.27 -10.38 0.64
N LYS A 208 20.17 -11.67 0.29
CA LYS A 208 18.96 -12.49 0.43
C LYS A 208 18.67 -12.83 1.89
N GLY A 209 19.70 -13.11 2.71
CA GLY A 209 19.57 -13.40 4.14
C GLY A 209 19.04 -12.23 4.99
N GLN A 210 19.17 -10.98 4.53
CA GLN A 210 18.72 -9.79 5.27
C GLN A 210 17.21 -9.51 5.21
N PHE A 211 16.49 -10.15 4.28
CA PHE A 211 15.07 -9.87 4.03
C PHE A 211 14.16 -11.11 4.18
N GLY A 212 14.68 -12.18 4.78
CA GLY A 212 13.98 -13.44 5.01
C GLY A 212 14.04 -14.40 3.82
N THR A 213 14.04 -15.70 4.15
CA THR A 213 13.75 -16.76 3.19
C THR A 213 12.32 -16.59 2.66
N ALA A 214 12.08 -17.00 1.42
CA ALA A 214 10.75 -16.89 0.83
C ALA A 214 9.78 -17.77 1.66
N PRO A 215 8.50 -17.39 1.82
CA PRO A 215 7.52 -18.35 2.30
C PRO A 215 7.54 -19.57 1.36
N PRO A 216 7.38 -20.80 1.88
CA PRO A 216 7.32 -21.98 1.04
C PRO A 216 6.26 -21.75 -0.03
N SER A 217 6.58 -22.14 -1.26
CA SER A 217 5.60 -22.23 -2.33
C SER A 217 4.47 -23.12 -1.82
N SER A 218 3.31 -22.52 -1.58
CA SER A 218 2.08 -23.22 -1.23
C SER A 218 1.65 -24.07 -2.41
N GLY A 219 2.22 -25.27 -2.49
CA GLY A 219 1.49 -26.44 -2.92
C GLY A 219 0.68 -26.97 -1.73
N SER A 220 -0.47 -27.56 -2.04
CA SER A 220 -1.47 -28.16 -1.14
C SER A 220 -2.32 -27.20 -0.28
N PHE A 221 -3.48 -26.90 -0.86
CA PHE A 221 -4.81 -26.52 -0.32
C PHE A 221 -4.94 -25.28 0.58
#